data_AF-A0A6J6KWK1-F1
#
_entry.id   AF-A0A6J6KWK1-F1
#
_cell.length_a   1.000
_cell.length_b   1.000
_cell.length_c   1.000
_cell.angle_alpha   90.00
_cell.angle_beta   90.00
_cell.angle_gamma   90.00
#
_symmetry.space_group_name_H-M   'P 1'
#
loop_
_entity.id
_entity.type
_entity.pdbx_description
1 polymer ?
#
loop_
_entity_poly.entity_id
_entity_poly.type
_entity_poly.pdbx_seq_one_letter_code
_entity_poly.pdbx_strand_id
1 'polypeptide(L)'
;MAEIELPVIVTAIANSEFEGFVAGTLFAQGWSVIYRALDVEGLKGFLQEQSIQLKNIVLIYSPDLPDISPQHVTEWQGKLRNVIGFSSEFKAGENFIGIHPLPKDATELVSVIRGSVRAPLLRTRQNSTSQKKRSHVIAIGGSSTNSGCTTLAMNLAMELSVLNRPTLLLDADVQRPSIAALLGLRKLDEGDSWKTIAPHLSAAELTQERVRNLSEFMNTAQAEFDFVIIDLGSIEEIGDSLTDRRWAASIIHWSCDNAEEIWFLGKVDFLSTYRMDVLVKEFAKVSLRAKVSVVLNMRGPGRKGSDEEGVFLATIAPLKPVRIYTLPRDIKGTSKALKDRATLIEAEERGILRKSIAKIAGEIVH
;
A
#
# COMPACT_ATOMS: atom_id res chain seq x y z
N MET A 1 -0.57 -1.62 27.88
CA MET A 1 -0.20 -1.38 26.48
C MET A 1 1.29 -1.64 26.38
N ALA A 2 1.72 -2.61 25.58
CA ALA A 2 3.16 -2.80 25.36
C ALA A 2 3.61 -1.72 24.37
N GLU A 3 4.54 -0.85 24.77
CA GLU A 3 5.30 -0.02 23.84
C GLU A 3 5.96 -0.96 22.82
N ILE A 4 5.62 -0.78 21.54
CA ILE A 4 6.23 -1.54 20.45
C ILE A 4 7.60 -0.90 20.19
N GLU A 5 8.69 -1.55 20.64
CA GLU A 5 10.05 -1.09 20.34
C GLU A 5 10.27 -1.05 18.82
N LEU A 6 10.58 0.14 18.31
CA LEU A 6 11.01 0.33 16.93
C LEU A 6 12.31 -0.48 16.69
N PRO A 7 12.50 -1.05 15.49
CA PRO A 7 13.75 -1.71 15.13
C PRO A 7 14.92 -0.76 15.28
N VAL A 8 16.01 -1.30 15.78
CA VAL A 8 17.27 -0.59 15.92
C VAL A 8 18.07 -0.74 14.64
N ILE A 9 18.49 0.36 14.02
CA ILE A 9 19.21 0.31 12.74
C ILE A 9 20.72 0.37 12.96
N VAL A 10 21.43 -0.54 12.30
CA VAL A 10 22.89 -0.55 12.19
C VAL A 10 23.25 -0.48 10.71
N THR A 11 24.15 0.42 10.33
CA THR A 11 24.70 0.49 8.97
C THR A 11 26.10 -0.09 8.94
N ALA A 12 26.44 -0.79 7.86
CA ALA A 12 27.76 -1.34 7.60
C ALA A 12 28.09 -1.14 6.11
N ILE A 13 28.37 0.11 5.77
CA ILE A 13 28.52 0.61 4.39
C ILE A 13 29.80 1.47 4.37
N ALA A 14 30.76 1.14 3.51
CA ALA A 14 32.03 1.87 3.45
C ALA A 14 31.93 3.15 2.60
N ASN A 15 31.15 3.13 1.51
CA ASN A 15 30.90 4.29 0.69
C ASN A 15 30.15 5.36 1.50
N SER A 16 30.83 6.48 1.78
CA SER A 16 30.31 7.57 2.62
C SER A 16 29.12 8.30 2.01
N GLU A 17 29.04 8.42 0.69
CA GLU A 17 27.91 9.04 -0.01
C GLU A 17 26.66 8.17 0.15
N PHE A 18 26.78 6.87 -0.09
CA PHE A 18 25.68 5.94 0.06
C PHE A 18 25.27 5.76 1.53
N GLU A 19 26.22 5.69 2.46
CA GLU A 19 25.94 5.65 3.91
C GLU A 19 25.18 6.90 4.35
N GLY A 20 25.64 8.09 3.94
CA GLY A 20 24.99 9.36 4.24
C GLY A 20 23.57 9.43 3.70
N PHE A 21 23.35 8.96 2.47
CA PHE A 21 22.02 8.84 1.87
C PHE A 21 21.10 7.89 2.67
N VAL A 22 21.59 6.71 3.05
CA VAL A 22 20.81 5.73 3.85
C VAL A 22 20.46 6.30 5.21
N ALA A 23 21.44 6.80 5.95
CA ALA A 23 21.25 7.33 7.29
C ALA A 23 20.35 8.57 7.31
N GLY A 24 20.54 9.50 6.36
CA GLY A 24 19.73 10.70 6.22
C GLY A 24 18.27 10.37 5.87
N THR A 25 18.05 9.43 4.95
CA THR A 25 16.70 8.99 4.58
C THR A 25 15.98 8.34 5.75
N LEU A 26 16.64 7.45 6.48
CA LEU A 26 16.06 6.77 7.63
C LEU A 26 15.73 7.74 8.76
N PHE A 27 16.62 8.68 9.04
CA PHE A 27 16.37 9.74 10.02
C PHE A 27 15.14 10.57 9.66
N ALA A 28 14.97 10.95 8.38
CA ALA A 28 13.79 11.67 7.91
C ALA A 28 12.48 10.86 8.04
N GLN A 29 12.56 9.53 8.11
CA GLN A 29 11.43 8.63 8.37
C GLN A 29 11.27 8.29 9.87
N GLY A 30 12.02 8.95 10.76
CA GLY A 30 11.96 8.74 12.20
C GLY A 30 12.73 7.52 12.72
N TRP A 31 13.57 6.90 11.88
CA TRP A 31 14.38 5.74 12.26
C TRP A 31 15.78 6.22 12.66
N SER A 32 16.28 5.75 13.79
CA SER A 32 17.62 6.10 14.25
C SER A 32 18.65 5.02 13.88
N VAL A 33 19.71 5.44 13.21
CA VAL A 33 20.92 4.62 13.04
C VAL A 33 21.76 4.77 14.30
N ILE A 34 21.89 3.70 15.07
CA ILE A 34 22.57 3.75 16.37
C ILE A 34 24.05 3.38 16.29
N TYR A 35 24.46 2.70 15.22
CA TYR A 35 25.83 2.31 14.99
C TYR A 35 26.14 2.29 13.49
N ARG A 36 27.33 2.77 13.14
CA ARG A 36 27.86 2.82 11.77
C ARG A 36 29.18 2.07 11.77
N ALA A 37 29.16 0.83 11.30
CA ALA A 37 30.33 -0.01 11.20
C ALA A 37 31.19 0.42 10.01
N LEU A 38 32.49 0.58 10.25
CA LEU A 38 33.48 0.89 9.23
C LEU A 38 34.14 -0.37 8.65
N ASP A 39 34.07 -1.49 9.37
CA ASP A 39 34.61 -2.79 9.01
C ASP A 39 33.83 -3.92 9.73
N VAL A 40 34.15 -5.17 9.38
CA VAL A 40 33.53 -6.36 10.00
C VAL A 40 33.90 -6.51 11.48
N GLU A 41 35.10 -6.10 11.89
CA GLU A 41 35.56 -6.25 13.27
C GLU A 41 34.75 -5.38 14.23
N GLY A 42 34.59 -4.10 13.90
CA GLY A 42 33.76 -3.16 14.65
C GLY A 42 32.29 -3.59 14.70
N LEU A 43 31.75 -4.10 13.59
CA LEU A 43 30.39 -4.66 13.57
C LEU A 43 30.27 -5.86 14.52
N LYS A 44 31.22 -6.80 14.49
CA LYS A 44 31.22 -7.95 15.41
C LYS A 44 31.32 -7.52 16.87
N GLY A 45 32.21 -6.58 17.19
CA GLY A 45 32.35 -6.03 18.53
C GLY A 45 31.04 -5.44 19.04
N PHE A 46 30.41 -4.57 18.25
CA PHE A 46 29.12 -3.97 18.59
C PHE A 46 28.01 -5.01 18.80
N LEU A 47 27.89 -6.01 17.90
CA LEU A 47 26.87 -7.06 18.02
C LEU A 47 27.10 -7.96 19.25
N GLN A 48 28.34 -8.18 19.66
CA GLN A 48 28.66 -8.94 20.88
C GLN A 48 28.23 -8.18 22.15
N GLU A 49 28.45 -6.87 22.20
CA GLU A 49 28.01 -5.99 23.29
C GLU A 49 26.47 -5.94 23.40
N GLN A 50 25.76 -6.04 22.27
CA GLN A 50 24.29 -5.99 22.19
C GLN A 50 23.61 -7.38 22.20
N SER A 51 24.28 -8.40 22.74
CA SER A 51 23.86 -9.81 22.66
C SER A 51 22.40 -10.12 23.06
N ILE A 52 21.79 -9.32 23.95
CA ILE A 52 20.41 -9.51 24.43
C ILE A 52 19.36 -8.95 23.44
N GLN A 53 19.72 -7.97 22.61
CA GLN A 53 18.81 -7.25 21.72
C GLN A 53 19.03 -7.51 20.23
N LEU A 54 19.85 -8.50 19.87
CA LEU A 54 20.15 -8.85 18.48
C LEU A 54 18.91 -9.05 17.61
N LYS A 55 17.84 -9.62 18.17
CA LYS A 55 16.56 -9.85 17.48
C LYS A 55 15.75 -8.59 17.23
N ASN A 56 16.17 -7.43 17.73
CA ASN A 56 15.60 -6.13 17.39
C ASN A 56 16.43 -5.34 16.35
N ILE A 57 17.64 -5.81 16.02
CA ILE A 57 18.56 -5.11 15.11
C ILE A 57 18.24 -5.44 13.65
N VAL A 58 18.14 -4.39 12.83
CA VAL A 58 18.14 -4.46 11.37
C VAL A 58 19.48 -3.95 10.87
N LEU A 59 20.24 -4.84 10.25
CA LEU A 59 21.52 -4.51 9.63
C LEU A 59 21.31 -4.14 8.16
N ILE A 60 21.77 -2.96 7.78
CA ILE A 60 21.86 -2.52 6.38
C ILE A 60 23.34 -2.52 6.01
N TYR A 61 23.71 -3.32 5.01
CA TYR A 61 25.10 -3.47 4.62
C TYR A 61 25.32 -3.27 3.13
N SER A 62 26.57 -3.04 2.76
CA SER A 62 27.02 -3.07 1.37
C SER A 62 28.30 -3.93 1.26
N PRO A 63 28.52 -4.64 0.12
CA PRO A 63 29.70 -5.48 -0.10
C PRO A 63 31.02 -4.71 -0.17
N ASP A 64 30.97 -3.38 -0.20
CA ASP A 64 32.15 -2.52 -0.12
C ASP A 64 32.72 -2.41 1.30
N LEU A 65 32.02 -2.92 2.32
CA LEU A 65 32.53 -2.99 3.68
C LEU A 65 33.81 -3.86 3.74
N PRO A 66 34.92 -3.35 4.30
CA PRO A 66 36.14 -4.11 4.46
C PRO A 66 35.92 -5.47 5.13
N ASP A 67 36.53 -6.52 4.55
CA ASP A 67 36.54 -7.91 5.04
C ASP A 67 35.17 -8.61 5.12
N ILE A 68 34.12 -8.01 4.55
CA ILE A 68 32.82 -8.64 4.49
C ILE A 68 32.84 -9.84 3.54
N SER A 69 32.11 -10.89 3.93
CA SER A 69 31.99 -12.10 3.13
C SER A 69 30.57 -12.65 3.20
N PRO A 70 30.14 -13.49 2.24
CA PRO A 70 28.83 -14.14 2.29
C PRO A 70 28.60 -14.98 3.55
N GLN A 71 29.67 -15.52 4.16
CA GLN A 71 29.59 -16.28 5.41
C GLN A 71 29.19 -15.40 6.59
N HIS A 72 29.76 -14.19 6.68
CA HIS A 72 29.37 -13.20 7.70
C HIS A 72 27.88 -12.83 7.58
N VAL A 73 27.40 -12.58 6.36
CA VAL A 73 26.00 -12.25 6.10
C VAL A 73 25.08 -13.39 6.51
N THR A 74 25.43 -14.63 6.17
CA THR A 74 24.66 -15.83 6.55
C THR A 74 24.59 -16.01 8.07
N GLU A 75 25.70 -15.75 8.77
CA GLU A 75 25.75 -15.78 10.23
C GLU A 75 24.80 -14.75 10.85
N TRP A 76 24.81 -13.51 10.36
CA TRP A 76 23.96 -12.45 10.87
C TRP A 76 22.48 -12.66 10.53
N GLN A 77 22.14 -13.22 9.37
CA GLN A 77 20.77 -13.55 9.01
C GLN A 77 20.10 -14.51 10.01
N GLY A 78 20.87 -15.42 10.63
CA GLY A 78 20.36 -16.30 11.68
C GLY A 78 20.16 -15.61 13.05
N LYS A 79 20.92 -14.55 13.32
CA LYS A 79 21.00 -13.89 14.63
C LYS A 79 20.14 -12.63 14.73
N LEU A 80 20.18 -11.77 13.72
CA LEU A 80 19.56 -10.46 13.73
C LEU A 80 18.06 -10.51 13.42
N ARG A 81 17.35 -9.40 13.58
CA ARG A 81 15.97 -9.25 13.11
C ARG A 81 15.91 -9.36 11.59
N ASN A 82 16.82 -8.66 10.93
CA ASN A 82 16.96 -8.70 9.48
C ASN A 82 18.33 -8.20 9.01
N VAL A 83 18.72 -8.62 7.81
CA VAL A 83 19.96 -8.23 7.14
C VAL A 83 19.66 -7.89 5.69
N ILE A 84 19.89 -6.63 5.31
CA ILE A 84 19.50 -6.07 4.02
C ILE A 84 20.76 -5.56 3.33
N GLY A 85 21.08 -6.11 2.17
CA GLY A 85 22.25 -5.73 1.39
C GLY A 85 21.88 -4.84 0.20
N PHE A 86 22.73 -3.85 -0.11
CA PHE A 86 22.63 -3.04 -1.33
C PHE A 86 23.98 -3.02 -2.08
N SER A 87 23.97 -3.04 -3.41
CA SER A 87 25.19 -2.93 -4.22
C SER A 87 24.93 -2.29 -5.60
N SER A 88 25.93 -1.55 -6.12
CA SER A 88 25.92 -0.98 -7.48
C SER A 88 26.31 -1.99 -8.55
N GLU A 89 27.15 -2.96 -8.20
CA GLU A 89 27.72 -3.92 -9.12
C GLU A 89 27.58 -5.33 -8.52
N PHE A 90 26.99 -6.25 -9.28
CA PHE A 90 27.22 -7.68 -9.06
C PHE A 90 28.70 -7.95 -9.37
N LYS A 91 29.59 -7.74 -8.40
CA LYS A 91 30.98 -8.18 -8.54
C LYS A 91 30.95 -9.68 -8.81
N ALA A 92 31.36 -10.07 -10.02
CA ALA A 92 31.25 -11.40 -10.59
C ALA A 92 32.12 -12.50 -9.91
N GLY A 93 32.45 -12.34 -8.62
CA GLY A 93 33.27 -13.28 -7.85
C GLY A 93 32.78 -13.56 -6.43
N GLU A 94 31.85 -12.76 -5.88
CA GLU A 94 31.35 -12.94 -4.51
C GLU A 94 29.83 -13.10 -4.52
N ASN A 95 29.36 -14.33 -4.34
CA ASN A 95 27.93 -14.67 -4.38
C ASN A 95 27.22 -14.22 -3.10
N PHE A 96 27.06 -12.90 -2.88
CA PHE A 96 26.12 -12.38 -1.90
C PHE A 96 24.69 -12.67 -2.37
N ILE A 97 23.96 -13.46 -1.60
CA ILE A 97 22.59 -13.86 -1.93
C ILE A 97 21.61 -12.83 -1.38
N GLY A 98 20.64 -12.42 -2.20
CA GLY A 98 19.55 -11.53 -1.76
C GLY A 98 19.93 -10.06 -1.65
N ILE A 99 20.93 -9.62 -2.41
CA ILE A 99 21.34 -8.21 -2.45
C ILE A 99 20.43 -7.39 -3.38
N HIS A 100 20.04 -6.20 -2.93
CA HIS A 100 19.26 -5.25 -3.71
C HIS A 100 20.18 -4.34 -4.55
N PRO A 101 19.73 -3.84 -5.72
CA PRO A 101 20.42 -2.75 -6.39
C PRO A 101 20.41 -1.50 -5.50
N LEU A 102 21.37 -0.59 -5.69
CA LEU A 102 21.33 0.71 -5.02
C LEU A 102 19.98 1.40 -5.31
N PRO A 103 19.26 1.89 -4.27
CA PRO A 103 18.02 2.62 -4.46
C PRO A 103 18.26 3.91 -5.25
N LYS A 104 17.34 4.23 -6.15
CA LYS A 104 17.40 5.46 -6.96
C LYS A 104 16.99 6.69 -6.17
N ASP A 105 16.13 6.51 -5.18
CA ASP A 105 15.59 7.56 -4.33
C ASP A 105 15.22 7.04 -2.93
N ALA A 106 14.87 7.99 -2.05
CA ALA A 106 14.48 7.70 -0.67
C ALA A 106 13.28 6.75 -0.58
N THR A 107 12.33 6.85 -1.53
CA THR A 107 11.11 6.04 -1.56
C THR A 107 11.44 4.57 -1.78
N GLU A 108 12.31 4.27 -2.75
CA GLU A 108 12.75 2.90 -3.04
C GLU A 108 13.49 2.28 -1.85
N LEU A 109 14.40 3.03 -1.22
CA LEU A 109 15.12 2.59 -0.02
C LEU A 109 14.15 2.23 1.12
N VAL A 110 13.23 3.15 1.43
CA VAL A 110 12.25 2.98 2.50
C VAL A 110 11.35 1.79 2.22
N SER A 111 10.88 1.62 0.98
CA SER A 111 10.03 0.50 0.58
C SER A 111 10.73 -0.86 0.79
N VAL A 112 12.00 -0.98 0.38
CA VAL A 112 12.79 -2.21 0.57
C VAL A 112 12.96 -2.53 2.06
N ILE A 113 13.39 -1.55 2.85
CA ILE A 113 13.65 -1.75 4.28
C ILE A 113 12.34 -2.12 4.99
N ARG A 114 11.29 -1.39 4.70
CA ARG A 114 9.95 -1.60 5.23
C ARG A 114 9.41 -3.00 4.92
N GLY A 115 9.49 -3.44 3.66
CA GLY A 115 9.07 -4.79 3.26
C GLY A 115 9.87 -5.87 3.97
N SER A 116 11.16 -5.64 4.17
CA SER A 116 12.07 -6.61 4.78
C SER A 116 11.82 -6.74 6.29
N VAL A 117 11.67 -5.63 7.02
CA VAL A 117 11.45 -5.63 8.49
C VAL A 117 10.13 -6.30 8.92
N ARG A 118 9.19 -6.51 7.99
CA ARG A 118 7.82 -6.95 8.27
C ARG A 118 7.52 -8.42 7.96
N ALA A 119 8.31 -9.09 7.12
CA ALA A 119 8.13 -10.51 6.83
C ALA A 119 9.06 -11.39 7.70
N PRO A 120 8.55 -12.33 8.54
CA PRO A 120 9.41 -13.38 9.09
C PRO A 120 9.95 -14.21 7.93
N LEU A 121 11.23 -14.59 8.00
CA LEU A 121 12.11 -15.14 6.94
C LEU A 121 11.65 -16.48 6.30
N LEU A 122 10.42 -16.55 5.78
CA LEU A 122 9.93 -17.57 4.86
C LEU A 122 9.63 -16.93 3.52
N ARG A 123 10.68 -16.42 2.85
CA ARG A 123 10.60 -16.14 1.41
C ARG A 123 11.60 -17.02 0.68
N THR A 124 11.08 -18.14 0.17
CA THR A 124 11.64 -18.75 -1.03
C THR A 124 11.44 -17.75 -2.16
N ARG A 125 12.56 -17.30 -2.75
CA ARG A 125 12.71 -16.59 -4.02
C ARG A 125 11.42 -16.10 -4.68
N GLN A 126 11.28 -14.79 -4.80
CA GLN A 126 10.74 -14.23 -6.04
C GLN A 126 11.74 -13.21 -6.55
N ASN A 127 12.49 -13.63 -7.57
CA ASN A 127 13.17 -12.70 -8.45
C ASN A 127 12.09 -11.74 -8.94
N SER A 128 12.12 -10.48 -8.50
CA SER A 128 11.41 -9.41 -9.19
C SER A 128 12.16 -9.15 -10.50
N THR A 129 12.19 -10.12 -11.40
CA THR A 129 12.33 -9.81 -12.81
C THR A 129 11.20 -8.85 -13.11
N SER A 130 11.55 -7.65 -13.50
CA SER A 130 10.67 -6.63 -14.07
C SER A 130 9.95 -7.22 -15.31
N GLN A 131 9.01 -8.12 -15.09
CA GLN A 131 7.92 -8.30 -16.04
C GLN A 131 7.12 -7.02 -15.94
N LYS A 132 6.93 -6.34 -17.08
CA LYS A 132 6.03 -5.18 -17.18
C LYS A 132 4.72 -5.58 -16.49
N LYS A 133 4.43 -4.95 -15.35
CA LYS A 133 3.14 -5.09 -14.69
C LYS A 133 2.08 -4.75 -15.72
N ARG A 134 1.21 -5.73 -16.02
CA ARG A 134 0.20 -5.63 -17.07
C ARG A 134 -1.06 -4.94 -16.57
N SER A 135 -1.33 -5.07 -15.28
CA SER A 135 -2.46 -4.47 -14.57
C SER A 135 -2.14 -3.08 -14.00
N HIS A 136 -3.16 -2.22 -13.98
CA HIS A 136 -3.19 -0.98 -13.21
C HIS A 136 -3.95 -1.21 -11.89
N VAL A 137 -3.23 -1.20 -10.77
CA VAL A 137 -3.76 -1.47 -9.43
C VAL A 137 -4.10 -0.16 -8.73
N ILE A 138 -5.36 -0.04 -8.31
CA ILE A 138 -5.89 1.13 -7.60
C ILE A 138 -6.41 0.67 -6.25
N ALA A 139 -5.81 1.17 -5.17
CA ALA A 139 -6.31 0.94 -3.82
C ALA A 139 -7.12 2.14 -3.34
N ILE A 140 -8.34 1.91 -2.88
CA ILE A 140 -9.29 2.95 -2.50
C ILE A 140 -9.51 2.84 -0.99
N GLY A 141 -9.24 3.93 -0.27
CA GLY A 141 -9.52 3.98 1.16
C GLY A 141 -9.93 5.36 1.62
N GLY A 142 -10.67 5.41 2.73
CA GLY A 142 -11.36 6.61 3.17
C GLY A 142 -10.85 7.13 4.50
N SER A 143 -10.99 8.44 4.73
CA SER A 143 -10.71 9.03 6.05
C SER A 143 -11.79 8.69 7.09
N SER A 144 -12.86 7.99 6.71
CA SER A 144 -13.94 7.56 7.61
C SER A 144 -14.72 6.35 7.11
N THR A 145 -15.35 5.63 8.04
CA THR A 145 -16.17 4.42 7.84
C THR A 145 -17.46 4.61 7.06
N ASN A 146 -17.81 5.84 6.66
CA ASN A 146 -18.97 6.13 5.81
C ASN A 146 -18.62 7.18 4.73
N SER A 147 -17.38 7.13 4.25
CA SER A 147 -16.88 7.96 3.15
C SER A 147 -17.37 7.50 1.77
N GLY A 148 -17.89 6.27 1.68
CA GLY A 148 -18.39 5.66 0.44
C GLY A 148 -17.31 4.94 -0.38
N CYS A 149 -16.21 4.48 0.25
CA CYS A 149 -15.15 3.70 -0.41
C CYS A 149 -15.66 2.46 -1.12
N THR A 150 -16.34 1.59 -0.40
CA THR A 150 -16.92 0.37 -0.97
C THR A 150 -17.88 0.66 -2.12
N THR A 151 -18.72 1.70 -1.98
CA THR A 151 -19.62 2.14 -3.05
C THR A 151 -18.84 2.59 -4.29
N LEU A 152 -17.78 3.39 -4.11
CA LEU A 152 -16.95 3.80 -5.24
C LEU A 152 -16.23 2.60 -5.86
N ALA A 153 -15.61 1.75 -5.06
CA ALA A 153 -14.82 0.61 -5.51
C ALA A 153 -15.64 -0.36 -6.37
N MET A 154 -16.81 -0.79 -5.89
CA MET A 154 -17.66 -1.71 -6.64
C MET A 154 -18.18 -1.11 -7.95
N ASN A 155 -18.51 0.19 -7.94
CA ASN A 155 -19.08 0.86 -9.10
C ASN A 155 -18.00 1.21 -10.12
N LEU A 156 -16.81 1.62 -9.68
CA LEU A 156 -15.66 1.83 -10.55
C LEU A 156 -15.26 0.53 -11.24
N ALA A 157 -15.19 -0.57 -10.49
CA ALA A 157 -14.88 -1.89 -11.06
C ALA A 157 -15.92 -2.36 -12.08
N MET A 158 -17.21 -2.10 -11.82
CA MET A 158 -18.27 -2.39 -12.77
C MET A 158 -18.20 -1.52 -14.04
N GLU A 159 -17.97 -0.20 -13.91
CA GLU A 159 -17.82 0.67 -15.08
C GLU A 159 -16.58 0.30 -15.92
N LEU A 160 -15.48 -0.13 -15.29
CA LEU A 160 -14.32 -0.68 -15.99
C LEU A 160 -14.66 -1.97 -16.75
N SER A 161 -15.42 -2.87 -16.12
CA SER A 161 -15.92 -4.08 -16.78
C SER A 161 -16.81 -3.75 -18.00
N VAL A 162 -17.66 -2.73 -17.91
CA VAL A 162 -18.51 -2.25 -19.02
C VAL A 162 -17.67 -1.67 -20.16
N LEU A 163 -16.50 -1.11 -19.86
CA LEU A 163 -15.50 -0.69 -20.86
C LEU A 163 -14.66 -1.86 -21.41
N ASN A 164 -15.09 -3.11 -21.18
CA ASN A 164 -14.40 -4.34 -21.56
C ASN A 164 -12.97 -4.44 -21.01
N ARG A 165 -12.75 -3.92 -19.80
CA ARG A 165 -11.49 -4.07 -19.08
C ARG A 165 -11.64 -5.20 -18.07
N PRO A 166 -10.94 -6.35 -18.25
CA PRO A 166 -10.86 -7.39 -17.23
C PRO A 166 -10.44 -6.76 -15.90
N THR A 167 -11.33 -6.82 -14.92
CA THR A 167 -11.17 -6.13 -13.64
C THR A 167 -11.37 -7.11 -12.48
N LEU A 168 -10.47 -7.07 -11.50
CA LEU A 168 -10.64 -7.71 -10.20
C LEU A 168 -11.06 -6.68 -9.15
N LEU A 169 -12.17 -6.93 -8.46
CA LEU A 169 -12.61 -6.21 -7.27
C LEU A 169 -12.23 -7.01 -6.02
N LEU A 170 -11.32 -6.49 -5.20
CA LEU A 170 -10.89 -7.11 -3.96
C LEU A 170 -11.51 -6.39 -2.75
N ASP A 171 -12.36 -7.10 -1.99
CA ASP A 171 -12.82 -6.64 -0.67
C ASP A 171 -11.68 -6.83 0.33
N ALA A 172 -11.04 -5.72 0.70
CA ALA A 172 -9.89 -5.70 1.58
C ALA A 172 -10.14 -4.89 2.87
N ASP A 173 -11.39 -4.49 3.16
CA ASP A 173 -11.79 -4.06 4.50
C ASP A 173 -11.96 -5.33 5.36
N VAL A 174 -10.83 -5.91 5.75
CA VAL A 174 -10.82 -7.22 6.42
C VAL A 174 -11.54 -7.21 7.77
N GLN A 175 -11.77 -6.04 8.36
CA GLN A 175 -12.50 -5.90 9.62
C GLN A 175 -14.00 -5.84 9.38
N ARG A 176 -14.42 -5.32 8.22
CA ARG A 176 -15.82 -5.07 7.87
C ARG A 176 -16.08 -5.40 6.39
N PRO A 177 -15.83 -6.65 5.95
CA PRO A 177 -16.08 -7.04 4.58
C PRO A 177 -17.58 -6.87 4.28
N SER A 178 -17.89 -6.29 3.13
CA SER A 178 -19.26 -5.86 2.83
C SER A 178 -19.65 -5.98 1.36
N ILE A 179 -18.70 -6.16 0.44
CA ILE A 179 -18.97 -6.28 -1.00
C ILE A 179 -19.89 -7.46 -1.29
N ALA A 180 -19.67 -8.62 -0.65
CA ALA A 180 -20.52 -9.79 -0.83
C ALA A 180 -21.98 -9.51 -0.45
N ALA A 181 -22.20 -8.85 0.69
CA ALA A 181 -23.54 -8.50 1.16
C ALA A 181 -24.21 -7.45 0.25
N LEU A 182 -23.46 -6.43 -0.16
CA LEU A 182 -23.94 -5.33 -0.98
C LEU A 182 -24.26 -5.73 -2.43
N LEU A 183 -23.61 -6.77 -2.96
CA LEU A 183 -23.86 -7.30 -4.30
C LEU A 183 -24.66 -8.61 -4.31
N GLY A 184 -25.16 -9.06 -3.15
CA GLY A 184 -25.93 -10.30 -3.05
C GLY A 184 -25.13 -11.57 -3.40
N LEU A 185 -23.81 -11.53 -3.28
CA LEU A 185 -22.91 -12.64 -3.59
C LEU A 185 -22.85 -13.63 -2.41
N ARG A 186 -22.45 -14.87 -2.69
CA ARG A 186 -22.29 -15.93 -1.69
C ARG A 186 -20.88 -16.48 -1.70
N LYS A 187 -20.36 -16.76 -0.50
CA LYS A 187 -19.10 -17.48 -0.27
C LYS A 187 -17.89 -16.79 -0.90
N LEU A 188 -17.80 -15.45 -0.86
CA LEU A 188 -16.72 -14.70 -1.53
C LEU A 188 -15.36 -14.88 -0.81
N ASP A 189 -15.45 -15.23 0.46
CA ASP A 189 -14.41 -15.65 1.40
C ASP A 189 -13.88 -17.06 1.16
N GLU A 190 -14.66 -17.94 0.51
CA GLU A 190 -14.27 -19.33 0.26
C GLU A 190 -13.39 -19.48 -1.01
N GLY A 191 -12.41 -20.39 -0.94
CA GLY A 191 -11.55 -20.83 -2.04
C GLY A 191 -10.25 -20.03 -2.18
N ASP A 192 -9.36 -20.49 -3.05
CA ASP A 192 -8.03 -19.90 -3.24
C ASP A 192 -7.99 -18.81 -4.34
N SER A 193 -9.13 -18.54 -5.00
CA SER A 193 -9.22 -17.66 -6.17
C SER A 193 -10.43 -16.70 -6.09
N TRP A 194 -10.58 -15.87 -7.12
CA TRP A 194 -11.71 -14.96 -7.31
C TRP A 194 -12.90 -15.65 -8.00
N LYS A 195 -14.06 -15.00 -7.88
CA LYS A 195 -15.30 -15.41 -8.53
C LYS A 195 -15.67 -14.43 -9.63
N THR A 196 -15.96 -14.92 -10.83
CA THR A 196 -16.54 -14.09 -11.89
C THR A 196 -17.97 -13.70 -11.49
N ILE A 197 -18.24 -12.40 -11.43
CA ILE A 197 -19.54 -11.83 -11.05
C ILE A 197 -20.19 -11.04 -12.19
N ALA A 198 -19.44 -10.66 -13.23
CA ALA A 198 -19.92 -10.12 -14.49
C ALA A 198 -18.93 -10.46 -15.64
N PRO A 199 -19.26 -10.24 -16.94
CA PRO A 199 -18.44 -10.68 -18.07
C PRO A 199 -16.95 -10.32 -18.03
N HIS A 200 -16.61 -9.15 -17.47
CA HIS A 200 -15.23 -8.68 -17.30
C HIS A 200 -14.94 -8.27 -15.85
N LEU A 201 -15.74 -8.77 -14.90
CA LEU A 201 -15.60 -8.47 -13.48
C LEU A 201 -15.50 -9.75 -12.67
N SER A 202 -14.38 -9.90 -11.99
CA SER A 202 -14.20 -10.89 -10.94
C SER A 202 -14.14 -10.19 -9.58
N ALA A 203 -14.53 -10.88 -8.52
CA ALA A 203 -14.44 -10.40 -7.16
C ALA A 203 -13.84 -11.44 -6.21
N ALA A 204 -13.13 -10.97 -5.20
CA ALA A 204 -12.59 -11.78 -4.12
C ALA A 204 -12.68 -11.02 -2.79
N GLU A 205 -12.77 -11.76 -1.69
CA GLU A 205 -12.64 -11.21 -0.34
C GLU A 205 -11.29 -11.59 0.25
N LEU A 206 -10.61 -10.66 0.90
CA LEU A 206 -9.31 -10.92 1.49
C LEU A 206 -9.48 -11.56 2.87
N THR A 207 -9.20 -12.86 2.96
CA THR A 207 -9.22 -13.61 4.21
C THR A 207 -7.83 -13.72 4.84
N GLN A 208 -7.77 -14.13 6.11
CA GLN A 208 -6.49 -14.35 6.80
C GLN A 208 -5.60 -15.38 6.06
N GLU A 209 -6.20 -16.40 5.43
CA GLU A 209 -5.47 -17.40 4.66
C GLU A 209 -4.89 -16.80 3.36
N ARG A 210 -5.70 -16.04 2.61
CA ARG A 210 -5.25 -15.36 1.39
C ARG A 210 -4.14 -14.34 1.67
N VAL A 211 -4.17 -13.64 2.82
CA VAL A 211 -3.11 -12.69 3.19
C VAL A 211 -1.74 -13.36 3.36
N ARG A 212 -1.69 -14.63 3.80
CA ARG A 212 -0.40 -15.34 3.93
C ARG A 212 0.33 -15.46 2.60
N ASN A 213 -0.41 -15.60 1.51
CA ASN A 213 0.11 -15.71 0.15
C ASN A 213 -0.22 -14.46 -0.69
N LEU A 214 -0.39 -13.29 -0.06
CA LEU A 214 -0.83 -12.07 -0.72
C LEU A 214 0.03 -11.69 -1.94
N SER A 215 1.35 -11.86 -1.85
CA SER A 215 2.24 -11.55 -2.98
C SER A 215 1.98 -12.42 -4.20
N GLU A 216 1.77 -13.72 -3.99
CA GLU A 216 1.46 -14.66 -5.07
C GLU A 216 0.07 -14.38 -5.65
N PHE A 217 -0.92 -14.21 -4.79
CA PHE A 217 -2.28 -13.83 -5.18
C PHE A 217 -2.29 -12.57 -6.07
N MET A 218 -1.60 -11.51 -5.63
CA MET A 218 -1.55 -10.26 -6.38
C MET A 218 -0.71 -10.35 -7.66
N ASN A 219 0.30 -11.22 -7.72
CA ASN A 219 1.06 -11.46 -8.95
C ASN A 219 0.19 -12.15 -9.99
N THR A 220 -0.59 -13.17 -9.60
CA THR A 220 -1.54 -13.83 -10.49
C THR A 220 -2.61 -12.85 -10.96
N ALA A 221 -3.18 -12.04 -10.04
CA ALA A 221 -4.15 -11.01 -10.40
C ALA A 221 -3.58 -9.99 -11.40
N GLN A 222 -2.36 -9.48 -11.18
CA GLN A 222 -1.73 -8.52 -12.09
C GLN A 222 -1.36 -9.10 -13.47
N ALA A 223 -1.31 -10.43 -13.59
CA ALA A 223 -1.07 -11.11 -14.86
C ALA A 223 -2.37 -11.35 -15.66
N GLU A 224 -3.50 -11.53 -14.96
CA GLU A 224 -4.80 -11.89 -15.56
C GLU A 224 -5.71 -10.69 -15.84
N PHE A 225 -5.61 -9.62 -15.05
CA PHE A 225 -6.51 -8.47 -15.15
C PHE A 225 -5.81 -7.24 -15.71
N ASP A 226 -6.58 -6.39 -16.40
CA ASP A 226 -6.14 -5.04 -16.79
C ASP A 226 -6.19 -4.10 -15.58
N PHE A 227 -7.13 -4.31 -14.66
CA PHE A 227 -7.29 -3.52 -13.44
C PHE A 227 -7.49 -4.40 -12.20
N VAL A 228 -6.92 -3.97 -11.08
CA VAL A 228 -7.24 -4.50 -9.75
C VAL A 228 -7.68 -3.34 -8.86
N ILE A 229 -8.94 -3.35 -8.44
CA ILE A 229 -9.53 -2.38 -7.53
C ILE A 229 -9.57 -2.97 -6.13
N ILE A 230 -8.83 -2.39 -5.20
CA ILE A 230 -8.73 -2.85 -3.81
C ILE A 230 -9.56 -1.91 -2.93
N ASP A 231 -10.64 -2.41 -2.33
CA ASP A 231 -11.40 -1.67 -1.33
C ASP A 231 -10.75 -1.83 0.04
N LEU A 232 -10.01 -0.83 0.50
CA LEU A 232 -9.34 -0.83 1.80
C LEU A 232 -10.29 -0.43 2.94
N GLY A 233 -11.51 0.02 2.63
CA GLY A 233 -12.44 0.56 3.63
C GLY A 233 -11.91 1.85 4.27
N SER A 234 -12.10 2.00 5.58
CA SER A 234 -11.61 3.16 6.33
C SER A 234 -10.15 2.98 6.70
N ILE A 235 -9.30 3.91 6.27
CA ILE A 235 -7.90 3.95 6.67
C ILE A 235 -7.79 4.87 7.88
N GLU A 236 -7.93 4.28 9.06
CA GLU A 236 -7.68 4.95 10.34
C GLU A 236 -6.19 4.80 10.71
N GLU A 237 -5.58 5.88 11.19
CA GLU A 237 -4.20 5.88 11.74
C GLU A 237 -3.15 5.29 10.78
N ILE A 238 -2.88 5.96 9.64
CA ILE A 238 -1.84 5.51 8.69
C ILE A 238 -0.48 5.32 9.38
N GLY A 239 -0.08 6.18 10.33
CA GLY A 239 1.18 6.03 11.06
C GLY A 239 1.26 4.71 11.85
N ASP A 240 0.19 4.37 12.57
CA ASP A 240 0.12 3.16 13.38
C ASP A 240 -0.12 1.93 12.52
N SER A 241 -1.00 1.99 11.51
CA SER A 241 -1.20 0.89 10.55
C SER A 241 0.04 0.64 9.71
N LEU A 242 0.86 1.66 9.42
CA LEU A 242 2.18 1.53 8.78
C LEU A 242 3.24 0.92 9.71
N THR A 243 2.99 0.76 11.00
CA THR A 243 3.87 0.00 11.91
C THR A 243 3.20 -1.29 12.40
N ASP A 244 1.88 -1.41 12.21
CA ASP A 244 1.07 -2.54 12.59
C ASP A 244 1.36 -3.75 11.69
N ARG A 245 1.64 -4.88 12.35
CA ARG A 245 1.92 -6.16 11.71
C ARG A 245 0.72 -7.10 11.71
N ARG A 246 -0.44 -6.66 12.21
CA ARG A 246 -1.68 -7.40 12.06
C ARG A 246 -1.97 -7.57 10.58
N TRP A 247 -2.44 -8.76 10.20
CA TRP A 247 -2.73 -9.12 8.81
C TRP A 247 -3.70 -8.13 8.13
N ALA A 248 -4.50 -7.40 8.91
CA ALA A 248 -5.36 -6.32 8.46
C ALA A 248 -4.62 -5.13 7.84
N ALA A 249 -3.42 -4.81 8.31
CA ALA A 249 -2.61 -3.75 7.73
C ALA A 249 -1.82 -4.21 6.50
N SER A 250 -1.62 -5.52 6.31
CA SER A 250 -0.78 -6.10 5.24
C SER A 250 -1.18 -5.62 3.84
N ILE A 251 -2.48 -5.46 3.57
CA ILE A 251 -2.96 -5.00 2.27
C ILE A 251 -2.78 -3.50 2.04
N ILE A 252 -2.90 -2.68 3.10
CA ILE A 252 -2.61 -1.24 3.05
C ILE A 252 -1.13 -1.05 2.73
N HIS A 253 -0.25 -1.77 3.44
CA HIS A 253 1.18 -1.77 3.19
C HIS A 253 1.54 -2.22 1.77
N TRP A 254 0.97 -3.35 1.35
CA TRP A 254 1.21 -3.87 0.01
C TRP A 254 0.81 -2.83 -1.04
N SER A 255 -0.34 -2.17 -0.85
CA SER A 255 -0.82 -1.12 -1.74
C SER A 255 0.12 0.08 -1.78
N CYS A 256 0.62 0.53 -0.64
CA CYS A 256 1.60 1.61 -0.53
C CYS A 256 2.87 1.39 -1.35
N ASP A 257 3.34 0.14 -1.38
CA ASP A 257 4.59 -0.24 -2.03
C ASP A 257 4.40 -0.72 -3.49
N ASN A 258 3.22 -1.23 -3.85
CA ASN A 258 3.03 -1.95 -5.11
C ASN A 258 1.91 -1.43 -5.99
N ALA A 259 0.93 -0.69 -5.46
CA ALA A 259 -0.15 -0.16 -6.28
C ALA A 259 0.36 0.99 -7.17
N GLU A 260 -0.22 1.13 -8.35
CA GLU A 260 0.03 2.26 -9.24
C GLU A 260 -0.56 3.54 -8.64
N GLU A 261 -1.76 3.46 -8.06
CA GLU A 261 -2.41 4.58 -7.38
C GLU A 261 -3.07 4.17 -6.05
N ILE A 262 -3.02 5.08 -5.07
CA ILE A 262 -3.84 5.06 -3.86
C ILE A 262 -4.78 6.25 -3.88
N TRP A 263 -6.07 5.98 -3.66
CA TRP A 263 -7.13 6.97 -3.69
C TRP A 263 -7.63 7.22 -2.27
N PHE A 264 -7.54 8.47 -1.83
CA PHE A 264 -8.12 8.91 -0.56
C PHE A 264 -9.48 9.53 -0.73
N LEU A 265 -10.48 8.92 -0.10
CA LEU A 265 -11.85 9.43 -0.09
C LEU A 265 -12.12 10.25 1.17
N GLY A 266 -12.61 11.47 0.95
CA GLY A 266 -13.27 12.28 1.98
C GLY A 266 -14.71 12.57 1.58
N LYS A 267 -15.53 13.03 2.53
CA LYS A 267 -16.88 13.53 2.27
C LYS A 267 -17.11 14.90 2.89
N VAL A 268 -18.20 15.52 2.48
CA VAL A 268 -18.59 16.88 2.89
C VAL A 268 -19.20 16.94 4.29
N ASP A 269 -18.39 16.75 5.33
CA ASP A 269 -18.76 17.07 6.71
C ASP A 269 -17.53 17.37 7.57
N PHE A 270 -17.77 18.06 8.68
CA PHE A 270 -16.71 18.49 9.60
C PHE A 270 -15.80 17.35 10.06
N LEU A 271 -16.38 16.20 10.43
CA LEU A 271 -15.60 15.09 10.96
C LEU A 271 -14.74 14.44 9.87
N SER A 272 -15.30 14.27 8.68
CA SER A 272 -14.54 13.74 7.54
C SER A 272 -13.41 14.68 7.12
N THR A 273 -13.62 15.99 7.15
CA THR A 273 -12.57 16.99 6.86
C THR A 273 -11.48 16.96 7.93
N TYR A 274 -11.85 16.93 9.20
CA TYR A 274 -10.89 16.82 10.31
C TYR A 274 -10.04 15.54 10.18
N ARG A 275 -10.67 14.39 9.94
CA ARG A 275 -9.95 13.13 9.75
C ARG A 275 -9.07 13.14 8.49
N MET A 276 -9.51 13.80 7.42
CA MET A 276 -8.69 13.97 6.23
C MET A 276 -7.45 14.83 6.54
N ASP A 277 -7.57 15.92 7.29
CA ASP A 277 -6.43 16.74 7.72
C ASP A 277 -5.41 15.93 8.54
N VAL A 278 -5.88 15.09 9.48
CA VAL A 278 -5.01 14.16 10.22
C VAL A 278 -4.34 13.17 9.27
N LEU A 279 -5.10 12.56 8.36
CA LEU A 279 -4.58 11.62 7.37
C LEU A 279 -3.49 12.25 6.51
N VAL A 280 -3.72 13.46 5.99
CA VAL A 280 -2.78 14.22 5.16
C VAL A 280 -1.47 14.48 5.91
N LYS A 281 -1.55 14.87 7.19
CA LYS A 281 -0.37 15.13 8.03
C LYS A 281 0.44 13.88 8.32
N GLU A 282 -0.21 12.76 8.60
CA GLU A 282 0.47 11.48 8.80
C GLU A 282 1.09 10.98 7.49
N PHE A 283 0.35 11.11 6.39
CA PHE A 283 0.80 10.68 5.08
C PHE A 283 1.99 11.49 4.55
N ALA A 284 2.07 12.78 4.87
CA ALA A 284 3.21 13.63 4.52
C ALA A 284 4.54 13.16 5.13
N LYS A 285 4.51 12.35 6.19
CA LYS A 285 5.70 11.78 6.83
C LYS A 285 6.20 10.51 6.14
N VAL A 286 5.37 9.91 5.27
CA VAL A 286 5.60 8.57 4.72
C VAL A 286 6.03 8.68 3.26
N SER A 287 7.19 8.10 2.93
CA SER A 287 7.56 7.89 1.52
C SER A 287 6.79 6.72 0.92
N LEU A 288 6.21 6.93 -0.27
CA LEU A 288 5.33 5.98 -0.96
C LEU A 288 5.61 5.92 -2.43
N ARG A 289 5.55 4.69 -2.97
CA ARG A 289 5.75 4.44 -4.38
C ARG A 289 4.48 4.68 -5.19
N ALA A 290 3.31 4.38 -4.61
CA ALA A 290 2.03 4.61 -5.26
C ALA A 290 1.76 6.11 -5.43
N LYS A 291 1.22 6.49 -6.59
CA LYS A 291 0.76 7.87 -6.81
C LYS A 291 -0.50 8.12 -5.99
N VAL A 292 -0.68 9.35 -5.53
CA VAL A 292 -1.81 9.71 -4.67
C VAL A 292 -2.87 10.41 -5.50
N SER A 293 -4.08 9.87 -5.49
CA SER A 293 -5.27 10.54 -6.02
C SER A 293 -6.26 10.76 -4.89
N VAL A 294 -7.13 11.74 -5.03
CA VAL A 294 -8.04 12.15 -3.97
C VAL A 294 -9.45 12.30 -4.53
N VAL A 295 -10.46 11.88 -3.76
CA VAL A 295 -11.86 11.93 -4.17
C VAL A 295 -12.68 12.65 -3.10
N LEU A 296 -13.37 13.72 -3.49
CA LEU A 296 -14.43 14.34 -2.71
C LEU A 296 -15.76 13.63 -3.02
N ASN A 297 -16.31 12.92 -2.05
CA ASN A 297 -17.60 12.27 -2.18
C ASN A 297 -18.74 13.11 -1.58
N MET A 298 -19.96 12.83 -2.06
CA MET A 298 -21.22 13.41 -1.58
C MET A 298 -21.34 14.93 -1.69
N ARG A 299 -20.65 15.56 -2.65
CA ARG A 299 -20.70 17.01 -2.89
C ARG A 299 -22.14 17.48 -3.09
N GLY A 300 -22.51 18.55 -2.39
CA GLY A 300 -23.80 19.21 -2.55
C GLY A 300 -23.97 19.88 -3.92
N PRO A 301 -25.21 20.22 -4.31
CA PRO A 301 -25.47 20.98 -5.53
C PRO A 301 -25.17 22.49 -5.34
N GLY A 302 -24.98 23.19 -6.46
CA GLY A 302 -24.89 24.65 -6.49
C GLY A 302 -23.74 25.24 -5.67
N ARG A 303 -23.94 26.47 -5.17
CA ARG A 303 -22.93 27.25 -4.45
C ARG A 303 -22.40 26.53 -3.20
N LYS A 304 -23.29 25.89 -2.44
CA LYS A 304 -22.90 25.11 -1.25
C LYS A 304 -21.86 24.04 -1.59
N GLY A 305 -22.07 23.31 -2.69
CA GLY A 305 -21.10 22.31 -3.15
C GLY A 305 -19.77 22.91 -3.55
N SER A 306 -19.75 24.11 -4.13
CA SER A 306 -18.51 24.81 -4.47
C SER A 306 -17.75 25.25 -3.22
N ASP A 307 -18.44 25.69 -2.18
CA ASP A 307 -17.83 26.04 -0.89
C ASP A 307 -17.26 24.79 -0.20
N GLU A 308 -18.01 23.67 -0.20
CA GLU A 308 -17.56 22.36 0.29
C GLU A 308 -16.29 21.87 -0.43
N GLU A 309 -16.24 22.02 -1.74
CA GLU A 309 -15.10 21.67 -2.58
C GLU A 309 -13.87 22.56 -2.29
N GLY A 310 -14.07 23.86 -2.08
CA GLY A 310 -13.00 24.79 -1.70
C GLY A 310 -12.32 24.40 -0.37
N VAL A 311 -13.11 24.02 0.64
CA VAL A 311 -12.57 23.53 1.93
C VAL A 311 -11.77 22.25 1.72
N PHE A 312 -12.30 21.31 0.95
CA PHE A 312 -11.63 20.04 0.68
C PHE A 312 -10.29 20.23 -0.04
N LEU A 313 -10.25 21.07 -1.08
CA LEU A 313 -9.03 21.39 -1.83
C LEU A 313 -7.94 21.99 -0.93
N ALA A 314 -8.33 22.87 0.01
CA ALA A 314 -7.39 23.44 0.97
C ALA A 314 -6.80 22.37 1.91
N THR A 315 -7.62 21.42 2.37
CA THR A 315 -7.18 20.32 3.24
C THR A 315 -6.17 19.40 2.56
N ILE A 316 -6.39 19.06 1.29
CA ILE A 316 -5.62 18.04 0.57
C ILE A 316 -4.42 18.62 -0.21
N ALA A 317 -4.26 19.95 -0.25
CA ALA A 317 -3.16 20.62 -0.92
C ALA A 317 -1.75 20.06 -0.57
N PRO A 318 -1.43 19.69 0.69
CA PRO A 318 -0.12 19.14 1.02
C PRO A 318 0.19 17.79 0.35
N LEU A 319 -0.84 17.00 -0.02
CA LEU A 319 -0.66 15.69 -0.68
C LEU A 319 -0.14 15.80 -2.12
N LYS A 320 -0.32 16.97 -2.77
CA LYS A 320 -0.01 17.17 -4.19
C LYS A 320 -0.53 16.02 -5.07
N PRO A 321 -1.84 15.71 -5.02
CA PRO A 321 -2.38 14.54 -5.68
C PRO A 321 -2.25 14.65 -7.20
N VAL A 322 -2.01 13.51 -7.85
CA VAL A 322 -1.92 13.42 -9.31
C VAL A 322 -3.28 13.61 -9.98
N ARG A 323 -4.37 13.27 -9.27
CA ARG A 323 -5.75 13.44 -9.73
C ARG A 323 -6.65 13.84 -8.56
N ILE A 324 -7.61 14.72 -8.83
CA ILE A 324 -8.65 15.12 -7.89
C ILE A 324 -10.00 14.87 -8.55
N TYR A 325 -10.82 14.04 -7.91
CA TYR A 325 -12.15 13.69 -8.36
C TYR A 325 -13.21 14.24 -7.43
N THR A 326 -14.36 14.57 -8.01
CA THR A 326 -15.50 15.11 -7.28
C THR A 326 -16.74 14.33 -7.67
N LEU A 327 -17.39 13.70 -6.69
CA LEU A 327 -18.58 12.89 -6.87
C LEU A 327 -19.82 13.58 -6.26
N PRO A 328 -20.92 13.68 -7.02
CA PRO A 328 -22.13 14.33 -6.54
C PRO A 328 -22.85 13.46 -5.51
N ARG A 329 -23.56 14.11 -4.59
CA ARG A 329 -24.49 13.42 -3.69
C ARG A 329 -25.67 12.84 -4.46
N ASP A 330 -25.87 11.53 -4.37
CA ASP A 330 -27.01 10.82 -4.97
C ASP A 330 -27.66 9.85 -3.98
N ILE A 331 -28.50 10.37 -3.08
CA ILE A 331 -29.18 9.57 -2.05
C ILE A 331 -30.15 8.57 -2.68
N LYS A 332 -30.86 8.98 -3.73
CA LYS A 332 -31.86 8.13 -4.39
C LYS A 332 -31.19 6.94 -5.08
N GLY A 333 -30.16 7.19 -5.89
CA GLY A 333 -29.42 6.15 -6.60
C GLY A 333 -28.76 5.16 -5.64
N THR A 334 -28.05 5.67 -4.62
CA THR A 334 -27.37 4.82 -3.63
C THR A 334 -28.34 4.01 -2.77
N SER A 335 -29.46 4.59 -2.34
CA SER A 335 -30.48 3.86 -1.56
C SER A 335 -31.14 2.75 -2.38
N LYS A 336 -31.37 2.99 -3.68
CA LYS A 336 -31.94 1.99 -4.59
C LYS A 336 -30.95 0.85 -4.84
N ALA A 337 -29.70 1.16 -5.15
CA ALA A 337 -28.62 0.19 -5.31
C ALA A 337 -28.45 -0.70 -4.06
N LEU A 338 -28.45 -0.08 -2.87
CA LEU A 338 -28.38 -0.81 -1.60
C LEU A 338 -29.57 -1.77 -1.41
N LYS A 339 -30.79 -1.30 -1.71
CA LYS A 339 -32.01 -2.11 -1.59
C LYS A 339 -31.99 -3.29 -2.55
N ASP A 340 -31.56 -3.05 -3.78
CA ASP A 340 -31.55 -4.04 -4.87
C ASP A 340 -30.33 -4.97 -4.79
N ARG A 341 -29.38 -4.68 -3.89
CA ARG A 341 -28.08 -5.37 -3.76
C ARG A 341 -27.32 -5.44 -5.08
N ALA A 342 -27.23 -4.30 -5.74
CA ALA A 342 -26.71 -4.17 -7.09
C ALA A 342 -25.83 -2.93 -7.23
N THR A 343 -25.05 -2.88 -8.31
CA THR A 343 -24.29 -1.68 -8.67
C THR A 343 -25.22 -0.56 -9.17
N LEU A 344 -24.71 0.66 -9.24
CA LEU A 344 -25.47 1.83 -9.70
C LEU A 344 -25.86 1.72 -11.17
N ILE A 345 -25.07 1.06 -12.02
CA ILE A 345 -25.45 0.86 -13.42
C ILE A 345 -26.69 -0.05 -13.53
N GLU A 346 -26.77 -1.07 -12.68
CA GLU A 346 -27.90 -2.00 -12.62
C GLU A 346 -29.13 -1.37 -11.97
N ALA A 347 -28.94 -0.64 -10.86
CA ALA A 347 -30.04 -0.08 -10.09
C ALA A 347 -30.54 1.26 -10.63
N GLU A 348 -29.66 2.17 -11.05
CA GLU A 348 -30.00 3.53 -11.48
C GLU A 348 -29.06 4.02 -12.61
N GLU A 349 -29.17 3.37 -13.78
CA GLU A 349 -28.33 3.59 -14.97
C GLU A 349 -28.18 5.07 -15.39
N ARG A 350 -29.21 5.89 -15.13
CA ARG A 350 -29.24 7.32 -15.51
C ARG A 350 -28.80 8.26 -14.38
N GLY A 351 -28.48 7.70 -13.20
CA GLY A 351 -28.12 8.42 -11.98
C GLY A 351 -26.88 9.29 -12.16
N ILE A 352 -26.84 10.41 -11.42
CA ILE A 352 -25.75 11.39 -11.55
C ILE A 352 -24.44 10.84 -11.00
N LEU A 353 -24.48 10.09 -9.90
CA LEU A 353 -23.28 9.49 -9.31
C LEU A 353 -22.69 8.41 -10.23
N ARG A 354 -23.55 7.56 -10.81
CA ARG A 354 -23.15 6.54 -11.80
C ARG A 354 -22.40 7.19 -12.96
N LYS A 355 -22.98 8.23 -13.56
CA LYS A 355 -22.36 8.94 -14.70
C LYS A 355 -21.01 9.58 -14.34
N SER A 356 -20.88 10.12 -13.14
CA SER A 356 -19.60 10.64 -12.65
C SER A 356 -18.55 9.53 -12.50
N ILE A 357 -18.92 8.37 -11.96
CA ILE A 357 -17.99 7.23 -11.82
C ILE A 357 -17.63 6.66 -13.20
N ALA A 358 -18.59 6.55 -14.13
CA ALA A 358 -18.34 6.12 -15.51
C ALA A 358 -17.35 7.06 -16.23
N LYS A 359 -17.46 8.37 -16.00
CA LYS A 359 -16.51 9.36 -16.53
C LYS A 359 -15.10 9.11 -15.98
N ILE A 360 -14.97 8.89 -14.67
CA ILE A 360 -13.69 8.56 -14.03
C ILE A 360 -13.10 7.27 -14.62
N ALA A 361 -13.91 6.22 -14.79
CA ALA A 361 -13.48 4.97 -15.41
C ALA A 361 -12.92 5.21 -16.83
N GLY A 362 -13.59 6.03 -17.65
CA GLY A 362 -13.07 6.43 -18.96
C GLY A 362 -11.74 7.19 -18.88
N GLU A 363 -11.58 8.08 -17.90
CA GLU A 363 -10.35 8.88 -17.70
C GLU A 363 -9.16 8.07 -17.17
N ILE A 364 -9.35 6.91 -16.55
CA ILE A 364 -8.24 6.04 -16.07
C ILE A 364 -7.84 4.96 -17.08
N VAL A 365 -8.71 4.66 -18.04
CA VAL A 365 -8.43 3.74 -19.15
C VAL A 365 -7.55 4.38 -20.22
N HIS A 366 -7.57 5.71 -20.32
CA HIS A 366 -6.78 6.53 -21.24
C HIS A 366 -5.63 7.22 -20.50
#